data_AF-A0A7X3NQI0-F1
#
_entry.id   AF-A0A7X3NQI0-F1
#
_cell.length_a   1.000
_cell.length_b   1.000
_cell.length_c   1.000
_cell.angle_alpha   90.00
_cell.angle_beta   90.00
_cell.angle_gamma   90.00
#
_symmetry.space_group_name_H-M   'P 1'
#
loop_
_entity.id
_entity.type
_entity.pdbx_description
1 polymer ?
#
loop_
_entity_poly.entity_id
_entity_poly.type
_entity_poly.pdbx_seq_one_letter_code
_entity_poly.pdbx_strand_id
1 'polypeptide(L)'
;MLDLNNITIKAQPTQPEDPNGETIVDITFRIKDDISGFWTGYGRLRDSLGGLHHFHIGGKRDKFDSGIYFIADPNEPLTYEVRVLLPVGSPPGTWGLVEVNVRDAAGNSENYDFTETLRFEVIDETQYDLNADGEINILDLVIVANAIGESDSEADVNGDGIVNILDLVQIANHF
;
A
#
# COMPACT_ATOMS: atom_id res chain seq x y z
N MET A 1 -4.71 14.66 -18.50
CA MET A 1 -3.91 13.46 -18.83
C MET A 1 -3.00 13.03 -17.68
N LEU A 2 -3.11 11.77 -17.28
CA LEU A 2 -2.24 11.11 -16.30
C LEU A 2 -0.97 10.58 -16.97
N ASP A 3 0.19 10.78 -16.36
CA ASP A 3 1.46 10.19 -16.80
C ASP A 3 1.61 8.77 -16.24
N LEU A 4 1.37 7.78 -17.10
CA LEU A 4 1.35 6.36 -16.73
C LEU A 4 2.71 5.80 -16.30
N ASN A 5 3.82 6.47 -16.67
CA ASN A 5 5.16 6.03 -16.31
C ASN A 5 5.66 6.64 -14.99
N ASN A 6 4.90 7.58 -14.41
CA ASN A 6 5.26 8.29 -13.19
C ASN A 6 4.15 8.15 -12.13
N ILE A 7 3.83 6.90 -11.84
CA ILE A 7 2.97 6.52 -10.72
C ILE A 7 3.83 5.73 -9.73
N THR A 8 3.88 6.18 -8.48
CA THR A 8 4.60 5.47 -7.42
C THR A 8 3.64 5.13 -6.30
N ILE A 9 3.74 3.91 -5.77
CA ILE A 9 2.96 3.45 -4.62
C ILE A 9 3.94 2.90 -3.59
N LYS A 10 3.80 3.32 -2.34
CA LYS A 10 4.52 2.78 -1.19
C LYS A 10 3.53 2.42 -0.10
N ALA A 11 3.62 1.21 0.42
CA ALA A 11 2.80 0.73 1.52
C ALA A 11 3.69 0.44 2.73
N GLN A 12 3.25 0.89 3.91
CA GLN A 12 3.95 0.69 5.17
C GLN A 12 2.91 0.43 6.27
N PRO A 13 3.04 -0.65 7.06
CA PRO A 13 2.21 -0.85 8.24
C PRO A 13 2.28 0.37 9.16
N THR A 14 1.16 0.74 9.79
CA THR A 14 1.15 1.82 10.80
C THR A 14 1.83 1.39 12.09
N GLN A 15 1.80 0.08 12.34
CA GLN A 15 2.49 -0.62 13.41
C GLN A 15 3.38 -1.67 12.74
N PRO A 16 4.60 -1.29 12.28
CA PRO A 16 5.54 -2.23 11.67
C PRO A 16 5.91 -3.36 12.62
N GLU A 17 5.92 -3.04 13.91
CA GLU A 17 6.28 -3.91 15.01
C GLU A 17 5.16 -4.93 15.32
N ASP A 18 3.89 -4.51 15.33
CA ASP A 18 2.75 -5.41 15.51
C ASP A 18 1.73 -5.20 14.36
N PRO A 19 2.00 -5.74 13.16
CA PRO A 19 1.15 -5.52 11.99
C PRO A 19 -0.26 -6.09 12.17
N ASN A 20 -1.19 -5.24 12.59
CA ASN A 20 -2.60 -5.61 12.70
C ASN A 20 -3.40 -5.43 11.39
N GLY A 21 -2.71 -5.37 10.25
CA GLY A 21 -3.29 -5.09 8.93
C GLY A 21 -3.57 -3.61 8.64
N GLU A 22 -3.43 -2.70 9.60
CA GLU A 22 -3.53 -1.26 9.33
C GLU A 22 -2.28 -0.76 8.58
N THR A 23 -2.46 -0.13 7.41
CA THR A 23 -1.36 0.22 6.49
C THR A 23 -1.56 1.60 5.89
N ILE A 24 -0.51 2.42 5.90
CA ILE A 24 -0.45 3.66 5.14
C ILE A 24 0.04 3.35 3.73
N VAL A 25 -0.75 3.72 2.73
CA VAL A 25 -0.40 3.65 1.31
C VAL A 25 -0.25 5.06 0.77
N ASP A 26 0.99 5.46 0.50
CA ASP A 26 1.33 6.73 -0.14
C ASP A 26 1.43 6.52 -1.66
N ILE A 27 0.60 7.25 -2.40
CA ILE A 27 0.50 7.19 -3.86
C ILE A 27 0.83 8.54 -4.46
N THR A 28 1.73 8.56 -5.44
CA THR A 28 2.08 9.77 -6.18
C THR A 28 1.65 9.63 -7.64
N PHE A 29 0.98 10.66 -8.15
CA PHE A 29 0.59 10.79 -9.54
C PHE A 29 1.21 12.04 -10.15
N ARG A 30 1.52 11.97 -11.44
CA ARG A 30 1.90 13.14 -12.23
C ARG A 30 0.83 13.39 -13.28
N ILE A 31 0.15 14.54 -13.18
CA ILE A 31 -1.00 14.89 -14.02
C ILE A 31 -0.69 16.17 -14.79
N LYS A 32 -0.90 16.12 -16.10
CA LYS A 32 -0.84 17.27 -17.01
C LYS A 32 -2.24 17.59 -17.52
N ASP A 33 -2.56 18.86 -17.63
CA ASP A 33 -3.78 19.34 -18.27
C ASP A 33 -3.44 20.40 -19.33
N ASP A 34 -4.28 20.62 -20.33
CA ASP A 34 -3.97 21.52 -21.45
C ASP A 34 -4.32 22.98 -21.18
N ILE A 35 -5.34 23.28 -20.37
CA ILE A 35 -5.82 24.65 -20.13
C ILE A 35 -6.46 24.83 -18.73
N SER A 36 -7.32 23.90 -18.32
CA SER A 36 -8.23 24.12 -17.19
C SER A 36 -7.70 23.61 -15.86
N GLY A 37 -6.61 22.84 -15.88
CA GLY A 37 -5.99 22.25 -14.71
C GLY A 37 -6.78 21.06 -14.16
N PHE A 38 -6.07 20.15 -13.50
CA PHE A 38 -6.71 19.05 -12.77
C PHE A 38 -7.47 19.57 -11.54
N TRP A 39 -8.77 19.24 -11.47
CA TRP A 39 -9.67 19.70 -10.42
C TRP A 39 -9.88 18.66 -9.32
N THR A 40 -10.20 17.44 -9.72
CA THR A 40 -10.49 16.35 -8.80
C THR A 40 -10.40 15.01 -9.52
N GLY A 41 -10.21 13.96 -8.75
CA GLY A 41 -10.25 12.61 -9.27
C GLY A 41 -10.54 11.63 -8.15
N TYR A 42 -10.53 10.37 -8.52
CA TYR A 42 -10.57 9.29 -7.57
C TYR A 42 -9.76 8.11 -8.09
N GLY A 43 -9.39 7.21 -7.20
CA GLY A 43 -8.88 5.91 -7.59
C GLY A 43 -9.54 4.78 -6.81
N ARG A 44 -9.26 3.56 -7.24
CA ARG A 44 -9.71 2.34 -6.59
C ARG A 44 -8.54 1.39 -6.39
N LEU A 45 -8.38 0.90 -5.17
CA LEU A 45 -7.52 -0.22 -4.86
C LEU A 45 -8.34 -1.51 -4.84
N ARG A 46 -7.73 -2.63 -5.22
CA ARG A 46 -8.26 -3.98 -5.05
C ARG A 46 -7.38 -4.75 -4.08
N ASP A 47 -8.01 -5.35 -3.08
CA ASP A 47 -7.33 -6.22 -2.12
C ASP A 47 -7.11 -7.65 -2.65
N SER A 48 -6.36 -8.45 -1.91
CA SER A 48 -6.04 -9.85 -2.26
C SER A 48 -7.26 -10.78 -2.30
N LEU A 49 -8.37 -10.38 -1.65
CA LEU A 49 -9.65 -11.09 -1.64
C LEU A 49 -10.61 -10.61 -2.74
N GLY A 50 -10.20 -9.60 -3.52
CA GLY A 50 -10.97 -9.01 -4.63
C GLY A 50 -11.87 -7.83 -4.23
N GLY A 51 -11.87 -7.41 -2.97
CA GLY A 51 -12.60 -6.24 -2.49
C GLY A 51 -12.07 -4.93 -3.07
N LEU A 52 -12.94 -3.93 -3.24
CA LEU A 52 -12.60 -2.64 -3.85
C LEU A 52 -12.68 -1.49 -2.84
N HIS A 53 -11.64 -0.66 -2.81
CA HIS A 53 -11.47 0.43 -1.86
C HIS A 53 -11.26 1.75 -2.60
N HIS A 54 -12.13 2.73 -2.36
CA HIS A 54 -12.11 4.03 -3.04
C HIS A 54 -11.25 5.04 -2.29
N PHE A 55 -10.52 5.88 -3.03
CA PHE A 55 -9.83 7.05 -2.48
C PHE A 55 -10.00 8.29 -3.35
N HIS A 56 -9.92 9.46 -2.74
CA HIS A 56 -10.06 10.75 -3.41
C HIS A 56 -8.70 11.33 -3.82
N ILE A 57 -8.64 11.95 -5.01
CA ILE A 57 -7.48 12.69 -5.49
C ILE A 57 -7.87 14.18 -5.57
N GLY A 58 -7.33 14.97 -4.66
CA GLY A 58 -7.62 16.41 -4.57
C GLY A 58 -6.81 17.24 -5.57
N GLY A 59 -7.46 18.17 -6.26
CA GLY A 59 -6.78 19.20 -7.04
C GLY A 59 -6.03 20.19 -6.15
N LYS A 60 -5.00 20.85 -6.70
CA LYS A 60 -4.18 21.84 -6.01
C LYS A 60 -4.87 23.20 -6.02
N ARG A 61 -5.60 23.52 -4.94
CA ARG A 61 -6.39 24.76 -4.82
C ARG A 61 -5.56 26.03 -4.98
N ASP A 62 -4.29 26.01 -4.57
CA ASP A 62 -3.33 27.10 -4.73
C ASP A 62 -2.97 27.39 -6.20
N LYS A 63 -3.32 26.49 -7.12
CA LYS A 63 -3.15 26.68 -8.57
C LYS A 63 -4.40 27.22 -9.26
N PHE A 64 -5.41 27.62 -8.49
CA PHE A 64 -6.64 28.22 -9.00
C PHE A 64 -6.86 29.62 -8.41
N ASP A 65 -6.96 30.63 -9.27
CA ASP A 65 -7.47 31.94 -8.86
C ASP A 65 -8.99 31.86 -8.66
N SER A 66 -9.42 32.33 -7.48
CA SER A 66 -10.82 32.32 -7.04
C SER A 66 -11.49 30.95 -7.12
N GLY A 67 -10.70 29.87 -7.18
CA GLY A 67 -11.18 28.50 -7.33
C GLY A 67 -11.79 28.17 -8.70
N ILE A 68 -11.60 29.00 -9.73
CA ILE A 68 -12.24 28.81 -11.04
C ILE A 68 -11.20 28.79 -12.17
N TYR A 69 -10.22 29.70 -12.12
CA TYR A 69 -9.25 29.84 -13.20
C TYR A 69 -7.92 29.21 -12.83
N PHE A 70 -7.47 28.23 -13.61
CA PHE A 70 -6.14 27.67 -13.44
C PHE A 70 -5.07 28.70 -13.79
N ILE A 71 -4.09 28.88 -12.91
CA ILE A 71 -3.05 29.93 -13.02
C ILE A 71 -1.62 29.38 -13.12
N ALA A 72 -1.44 28.06 -13.17
CA ALA A 72 -0.12 27.46 -13.39
C ALA A 72 0.18 27.31 -14.89
N ASP A 73 1.41 26.92 -15.24
CA ASP A 73 1.75 26.58 -16.62
C ASP A 73 1.04 25.25 -17.01
N PRO A 74 0.15 25.26 -18.02
CA PRO A 74 -0.51 24.03 -18.47
C PRO A 74 0.46 23.02 -19.11
N ASN A 75 1.62 23.47 -19.60
CA ASN A 75 2.57 22.55 -20.21
C ASN A 75 3.38 21.76 -19.19
N GLU A 76 3.42 22.22 -17.94
CA GLU A 76 4.15 21.59 -16.86
C GLU A 76 3.25 20.64 -16.07
N PRO A 77 3.52 19.32 -16.10
CA PRO A 77 2.79 18.37 -15.27
C PRO A 77 3.05 18.63 -13.78
N LEU A 78 1.98 18.56 -12.98
CA LEU A 78 2.03 18.72 -11.54
C LEU A 78 1.99 17.36 -10.83
N THR A 79 2.72 17.26 -9.72
CA THR A 79 2.72 16.10 -8.83
C THR A 79 1.59 16.19 -7.81
N TYR A 80 0.86 15.09 -7.60
CA TYR A 80 -0.21 14.95 -6.62
C TYR A 80 0.10 13.76 -5.72
N GLU A 81 0.00 13.97 -4.42
CA GLU A 81 0.27 12.95 -3.40
C GLU A 81 -1.03 12.63 -2.67
N VAL A 82 -1.31 11.34 -2.53
CA VAL A 82 -2.49 10.83 -1.87
C VAL A 82 -2.06 9.82 -0.83
N ARG A 83 -2.54 10.01 0.38
CA ARG A 83 -2.36 9.07 1.49
C ARG A 83 -3.66 8.32 1.73
N VAL A 84 -3.61 6.99 1.60
CA VAL A 84 -4.73 6.10 1.90
C VAL A 84 -4.40 5.31 3.16
N LEU A 85 -5.33 5.27 4.11
CA LEU A 85 -5.23 4.40 5.29
C LEU A 85 -6.07 3.15 5.02
N LEU A 86 -5.41 1.99 4.94
CA LEU A 86 -6.08 0.70 5.01
C LEU A 86 -6.39 0.43 6.50
N PRO A 87 -7.64 0.15 6.87
CA PRO A 87 -8.02 -0.03 8.28
C PRO A 87 -7.43 -1.31 8.88
N VAL A 88 -7.41 -1.38 10.22
CA VAL A 88 -7.09 -2.59 11.00
C VAL A 88 -7.85 -3.80 10.43
N GLY A 89 -7.13 -4.91 10.24
CA GLY A 89 -7.65 -6.15 9.68
C GLY A 89 -7.76 -6.18 8.16
N SER A 90 -7.17 -5.21 7.45
CA SER A 90 -7.07 -5.29 5.99
C SER A 90 -6.23 -6.52 5.60
N PRO A 91 -6.66 -7.28 4.57
CA PRO A 91 -6.03 -8.55 4.25
C PRO A 91 -4.60 -8.34 3.73
N PRO A 92 -3.63 -9.16 4.17
CA PRO A 92 -2.30 -9.17 3.59
C PRO A 92 -2.30 -9.73 2.16
N GLY A 93 -1.17 -9.59 1.49
CA GLY A 93 -0.91 -10.07 0.14
C GLY A 93 -0.88 -8.95 -0.91
N THR A 94 -1.10 -9.34 -2.16
CA THR A 94 -0.99 -8.43 -3.29
C THR A 94 -2.23 -7.55 -3.43
N TRP A 95 -2.03 -6.25 -3.29
CA TRP A 95 -3.00 -5.22 -3.63
C TRP A 95 -2.72 -4.66 -5.02
N GLY A 96 -3.74 -4.12 -5.66
CA GLY A 96 -3.62 -3.50 -6.99
C GLY A 96 -4.29 -2.14 -7.05
N LEU A 97 -3.66 -1.17 -7.70
CA LEU A 97 -4.40 0.00 -8.20
C LEU A 97 -5.16 -0.49 -9.43
N VAL A 98 -6.49 -0.37 -9.43
CA VAL A 98 -7.31 -0.89 -10.54
C VAL A 98 -7.87 0.21 -11.43
N GLU A 99 -8.10 1.39 -10.88
CA GLU A 99 -8.64 2.50 -11.64
C GLU A 99 -8.13 3.82 -11.10
N VAL A 100 -7.90 4.77 -12.02
CA VAL A 100 -7.80 6.20 -11.72
C VAL A 100 -8.70 6.97 -12.67
N ASN A 101 -9.59 7.77 -12.10
CA ASN A 101 -10.36 8.75 -12.83
C ASN A 101 -9.82 10.15 -12.53
N VAL A 102 -9.60 10.95 -13.57
CA VAL A 102 -9.20 12.35 -13.44
C VAL A 102 -10.23 13.24 -14.09
N ARG A 103 -10.55 14.35 -13.45
CA ARG A 103 -11.47 15.36 -13.94
C ARG A 103 -10.83 16.74 -13.85
N ASP A 104 -10.89 17.47 -14.95
CA ASP A 104 -10.39 18.84 -15.04
C ASP A 104 -11.43 19.87 -14.56
N ALA A 105 -11.06 21.15 -14.53
CA ALA A 105 -11.96 22.21 -14.10
C ALA A 105 -13.04 22.56 -15.15
N ALA A 106 -12.77 22.28 -16.44
CA ALA A 106 -13.76 22.41 -17.52
C ALA A 106 -14.83 21.30 -17.49
N GLY A 107 -14.59 20.23 -16.73
CA GLY A 107 -15.48 19.10 -16.55
C GLY A 107 -15.22 17.92 -17.48
N ASN A 108 -14.11 17.91 -18.21
CA ASN A 108 -13.66 16.74 -18.95
C ASN A 108 -13.13 15.69 -17.97
N SER A 109 -13.41 14.42 -18.27
CA SER A 109 -12.96 13.30 -17.45
C SER A 109 -12.29 12.24 -18.29
N GLU A 110 -11.23 11.65 -17.74
CA GLU A 110 -10.52 10.52 -18.32
C GLU A 110 -10.44 9.41 -17.27
N ASN A 111 -10.63 8.17 -17.72
CA ASN A 111 -10.57 6.98 -16.88
C ASN A 111 -9.43 6.07 -17.34
N TYR A 112 -8.62 5.61 -16.40
CA TYR A 112 -7.46 4.76 -16.64
C TYR A 112 -7.64 3.45 -15.89
N ASP A 113 -7.43 2.32 -16.58
CA ASP A 113 -7.53 0.96 -16.03
C ASP A 113 -6.14 0.40 -15.76
N PHE A 114 -5.96 -0.12 -14.55
CA PHE A 114 -4.71 -0.68 -14.05
C PHE A 114 -4.87 -2.09 -13.46
N THR A 115 -6.01 -2.74 -13.71
CA THR A 115 -6.45 -4.00 -13.06
C THR A 115 -5.35 -5.07 -12.96
N GLU A 116 -4.40 -5.09 -13.89
CA GLU A 116 -3.32 -6.07 -13.94
C GLU A 116 -1.91 -5.47 -14.04
N THR A 117 -1.76 -4.15 -14.04
CA THR A 117 -0.50 -3.49 -14.40
C THR A 117 0.20 -2.75 -13.25
N LEU A 118 -0.53 -2.41 -12.17
CA LEU A 118 0.07 -1.76 -10.99
C LEU A 118 -0.34 -2.48 -9.71
N ARG A 119 0.65 -3.08 -9.03
CA ARG A 119 0.47 -3.89 -7.83
C ARG A 119 1.50 -3.51 -6.76
N PHE A 120 1.14 -3.72 -5.51
CA PHE A 120 2.03 -3.59 -4.36
C PHE A 120 1.69 -4.68 -3.33
N GLU A 121 2.61 -4.95 -2.43
CA GLU A 121 2.42 -5.96 -1.39
C GLU A 121 2.15 -5.30 -0.05
N VAL A 122 1.19 -5.86 0.68
CA VAL A 122 0.98 -5.63 2.11
C VAL A 122 1.43 -6.91 2.78
N ILE A 123 2.53 -6.86 3.52
CA ILE A 123 3.12 -8.04 4.15
C ILE A 123 2.59 -8.12 5.58
N ASP A 124 2.22 -9.33 6.00
CA ASP A 124 1.91 -9.68 7.38
C ASP A 124 3.00 -10.64 7.85
N GLU A 125 3.84 -10.18 8.77
CA GLU A 125 4.97 -10.93 9.32
C GLU A 125 4.78 -11.23 10.81
N THR A 126 3.60 -11.01 11.38
CA THR A 126 3.35 -11.23 12.82
C THR A 126 3.59 -12.68 13.23
N GLN A 127 3.49 -13.64 12.31
CA GLN A 127 3.77 -15.04 12.59
C GLN A 127 5.26 -15.34 12.85
N TYR A 128 6.16 -14.40 12.53
CA TYR A 128 7.61 -14.56 12.70
C TYR A 128 8.16 -13.75 13.89
N ASP A 129 7.38 -12.82 14.43
CA ASP A 129 7.62 -12.15 15.73
C ASP A 129 6.93 -12.96 16.84
N LEU A 130 7.69 -13.86 17.46
CA LEU A 130 7.16 -14.83 18.41
C LEU A 130 7.03 -14.27 19.82
N ASN A 131 7.84 -13.25 20.16
CA ASN A 131 7.76 -12.62 21.46
C ASN A 131 6.81 -11.39 21.48
N ALA A 132 6.28 -11.02 20.31
CA ALA A 132 5.40 -9.87 20.09
C ALA A 132 6.03 -8.55 20.57
N ASP A 133 7.36 -8.42 20.42
CA ASP A 133 8.11 -7.24 20.82
C ASP A 133 8.26 -6.22 19.71
N GLY A 134 7.95 -6.60 18.47
CA GLY A 134 8.02 -5.74 17.31
C GLY A 134 9.02 -6.14 16.26
N GLU A 135 10.15 -6.66 16.70
CA GLU A 135 11.31 -6.80 15.86
C GLU A 135 11.57 -8.27 15.58
N ILE A 136 11.43 -8.71 14.32
CA ILE A 136 11.88 -10.04 13.91
C ILE A 136 13.40 -10.10 14.04
N ASN A 137 13.88 -10.73 15.10
CA ASN A 137 15.29 -10.73 15.43
C ASN A 137 15.73 -12.05 16.10
N ILE A 138 16.90 -12.03 16.73
CA ILE A 138 17.49 -13.23 17.33
C ILE A 138 16.67 -13.76 18.52
N LEU A 139 15.84 -12.93 19.15
CA LEU A 139 14.99 -13.31 20.26
C LEU A 139 13.87 -14.27 19.80
N ASP A 140 13.31 -14.06 18.60
CA ASP A 140 12.31 -14.99 18.01
C ASP A 140 12.94 -16.33 17.64
N LEU A 141 14.13 -16.29 17.05
CA LEU A 141 14.89 -17.51 16.78
C LEU A 141 15.21 -18.29 18.06
N VAL A 142 15.45 -17.60 19.18
CA VAL A 142 15.69 -18.26 20.47
C VAL A 142 14.43 -18.97 20.98
N ILE A 143 13.23 -18.42 20.72
CA ILE A 143 11.97 -19.10 21.08
C ILE A 143 11.84 -20.42 20.33
N VAL A 144 12.01 -20.42 19.01
CA VAL A 144 11.96 -21.66 18.21
C VAL A 144 13.05 -22.64 18.63
N ALA A 145 14.28 -22.16 18.85
CA ALA A 145 15.40 -23.02 19.25
C ALA A 145 15.14 -23.76 20.57
N ASN A 146 14.45 -23.12 21.52
CA ASN A 146 14.10 -23.73 22.80
C ASN A 146 12.98 -24.77 22.68
N ALA A 147 12.16 -24.71 21.64
CA ALA A 147 11.03 -25.60 21.39
C ALA A 147 11.35 -26.75 20.40
N ILE A 148 12.60 -26.90 19.94
CA ILE A 148 12.98 -27.95 18.97
C ILE A 148 12.60 -29.34 19.48
N GLY A 149 11.87 -30.07 18.64
CA GLY A 149 11.41 -31.43 18.94
C GLY A 149 10.17 -31.48 19.83
N GLU A 150 9.63 -30.32 20.22
CA GLU A 150 8.35 -30.21 20.92
C GLU A 150 7.21 -30.02 19.91
N SER A 151 5.97 -30.25 20.38
CA SER A 151 4.76 -29.90 19.65
C SER A 151 4.25 -28.58 20.20
N ASP A 152 4.87 -27.50 19.74
CA ASP A 152 4.53 -26.13 20.10
C ASP A 152 4.01 -25.40 18.85
N SER A 153 2.74 -24.98 18.89
CA SER A 153 2.08 -24.33 17.75
C SER A 153 2.53 -22.90 17.52
N GLU A 154 3.11 -22.24 18.53
CA GLU A 154 3.67 -20.90 18.37
C GLU A 154 5.03 -21.02 17.68
N ALA A 155 5.88 -21.97 18.10
CA ALA A 155 7.19 -22.19 17.48
C ALA A 155 7.16 -22.94 16.13
N ASP A 156 6.09 -23.66 15.81
CA ASP A 156 5.85 -24.31 14.51
C ASP A 156 5.31 -23.31 13.47
N VAL A 157 6.17 -22.37 13.08
CA VAL A 157 5.81 -21.27 12.18
C VAL A 157 5.46 -21.73 10.76
N ASN A 158 5.82 -22.95 10.38
CA ASN A 158 5.49 -23.51 9.07
C ASN A 158 4.24 -24.42 9.09
N GLY A 159 3.78 -24.81 10.28
CA GLY A 159 2.54 -25.57 10.50
C GLY A 159 2.60 -27.03 10.07
N ASP A 160 3.79 -27.65 10.02
CA ASP A 160 3.94 -29.07 9.67
C ASP A 160 3.77 -30.02 10.86
N GLY A 161 3.62 -29.47 12.06
CA GLY A 161 3.41 -30.18 13.31
C GLY A 161 4.70 -30.58 14.03
N ILE A 162 5.88 -30.16 13.55
CA ILE A 162 7.18 -30.50 14.14
C ILE A 162 8.08 -29.27 14.18
N VAL A 163 8.33 -28.75 15.39
CA VAL A 163 9.32 -27.67 15.56
C VAL A 163 10.73 -28.20 15.27
N ASN A 164 11.35 -27.69 14.20
CA ASN A 164 12.67 -28.10 13.75
C ASN A 164 13.46 -26.95 13.08
N ILE A 165 14.57 -27.29 12.42
CA ILE A 165 15.43 -26.30 11.76
C ILE A 165 14.72 -25.53 10.64
N LEU A 166 13.67 -26.11 10.05
CA LEU A 166 12.88 -25.45 9.01
C LEU A 166 12.12 -24.23 9.57
N ASP A 167 11.65 -24.28 10.80
CA ASP A 167 11.00 -23.14 11.48
C ASP A 167 11.98 -21.99 11.73
N LEU A 168 13.19 -22.31 12.20
CA LEU A 168 14.26 -21.33 12.35
C LEU A 168 14.63 -20.67 11.02
N VAL A 169 14.67 -21.45 9.94
CA VAL A 169 14.98 -20.92 8.60
C VAL A 169 13.89 -19.98 8.10
N GLN A 170 12.61 -20.21 8.44
CA GLN A 170 11.55 -19.27 8.09
C GLN A 170 11.83 -17.90 8.70
N ILE A 171 11.96 -17.82 10.03
CA ILE A 171 12.22 -16.54 10.73
C ILE A 171 13.50 -15.87 10.22
N ALA A 172 14.57 -16.64 9.97
CA ALA A 172 15.82 -16.09 9.45
C ALA A 172 15.71 -15.48 8.03
N ASN A 173 14.68 -15.81 7.24
CA ASN A 173 14.43 -15.17 5.94
C ASN A 173 13.75 -13.79 6.06
N HIS A 174 13.31 -13.42 7.27
CA HIS A 174 12.66 -12.14 7.59
C HIS A 174 13.55 -11.20 8.44
N PHE A 175 14.86 -11.52 8.53
CA PHE A 175 15.92 -10.71 9.16
C PHE A 175 16.43 -9.55 8.29
#